data_AF-A4WMT2-F1
#
_entry.id   AF-A4WMT2-F1
#
_cell.length_a   1.000
_cell.length_b   1.000
_cell.length_c   1.000
_cell.angle_alpha   90.00
_cell.angle_beta   90.00
_cell.angle_gamma   90.00
#
_symmetry.space_group_name_H-M   'P 1'
#
loop_
_entity.id
_entity.type
_entity.pdbx_description
1 polymer ?
#
loop_
_entity_poly.entity_id
_entity_poly.type
_entity_poly.pdbx_seq_one_letter_code
_entity_poly.pdbx_strand_id
1 'polypeptide(L)' 'MNTRLILYVLSAVSLLFGTLLLISEITLPSTDGFIFARNVALSAIAIAVGVVAPLLSRKFSQPVDNSSQGQIPP' A
#
# COMPACT_ATOMS: atom_id res chain seq x y z
N MET A 1 20.01 5.74 1.62
CA MET A 1 18.71 5.78 0.92
C MET A 1 17.59 5.78 1.95
N ASN A 2 16.66 6.74 1.88
CA ASN A 2 15.57 6.82 2.84
C ASN A 2 14.49 5.77 2.52
N THR A 3 14.51 4.64 3.21
CA THR A 3 13.53 3.54 3.04
C THR A 3 12.08 4.03 3.11
N ARG A 4 11.81 5.04 3.94
CA ARG A 4 10.49 5.69 4.04
C ARG A 4 10.08 6.38 2.74
N LEU A 5 11.01 7.07 2.08
CA LEU A 5 10.77 7.72 0.80
C LEU A 5 10.43 6.68 -0.28
N ILE A 6 11.20 5.59 -0.33
CA ILE A 6 10.98 4.49 -1.28
C ILE A 6 9.60 3.87 -1.09
N LEU A 7 9.18 3.61 0.15
CA LEU A 7 7.86 3.06 0.45
C LEU A 7 6.73 4.00 0.00
N TYR A 8 6.88 5.31 0.22
CA TYR A 8 5.88 6.29 -0.22
C TYR A 8 5.77 6.35 -1.74
N VAL A 9 6.90 6.38 -2.44
CA VAL A 9 6.92 6.39 -3.92
C VAL A 9 6.31 5.11 -4.46
N LEU A 10 6.70 3.95 -3.94
CA LEU A 10 6.18 2.66 -4.38
C LEU A 10 4.67 2.53 -4.14
N SER A 11 4.17 3.06 -3.02
CA SER A 11 2.74 3.11 -2.76
C SER A 11 1.98 4.00 -3.71
N ALA A 12 2.51 5.20 -4.01
CA ALA A 12 1.90 6.11 -4.97
C ALA A 12 1.84 5.47 -6.37
N VAL A 13 2.91 4.80 -6.80
CA VAL A 13 2.97 4.07 -8.07
C VAL A 13 1.94 2.94 -8.09
N SER A 14 1.87 2.13 -7.04
CA SER A 14 0.90 1.03 -6.93
C SER A 14 -0.54 1.53 -6.99
N LEU A 15 -0.84 2.62 -6.27
CA LEU A 15 -2.16 3.24 -6.28
C LEU A 15 -2.54 3.73 -7.68
N LEU A 16 -1.62 4.42 -8.36
CA LEU A 16 -1.82 4.96 -9.71
C LEU A 16 -2.02 3.84 -10.73
N PHE A 17 -1.19 2.80 -10.72
CA PHE A 17 -1.36 1.64 -11.59
C PHE A 17 -2.68 0.92 -11.34
N GLY A 18 -3.07 0.74 -10.08
CA GLY A 18 -4.32 0.11 -9.71
C GLY A 18 -5.54 0.86 -10.23
N THR A 19 -5.59 2.19 -10.09
CA THR A 19 -6.68 3.02 -10.64
C THR A 19 -6.66 3.06 -12.16
N LEU A 20 -5.50 3.18 -12.81
CA LEU A 20 -5.41 3.14 -14.27
C LEU A 20 -5.92 1.82 -14.84
N LEU A 21 -5.55 0.68 -14.23
CA LEU A 21 -6.03 -0.65 -14.64
C LEU A 21 -7.54 -0.78 -14.47
N LEU A 22 -8.10 -0.24 -13.37
CA LEU A 22 -9.54 -0.25 -13.14
C LEU A 22 -10.28 0.53 -14.23
N ILE A 23 -9.80 1.75 -14.52
CA ILE A 23 -10.38 2.61 -15.55
C ILE A 23 -10.27 1.95 -16.92
N SER A 24 -9.15 1.27 -17.20
CA SER A 24 -8.94 0.53 -18.44
C SER A 24 -9.98 -0.57 -18.65
N GLU A 25 -10.23 -1.39 -17.63
CA GLU A 25 -11.23 -2.48 -17.72
C GLU A 25 -12.67 -1.95 -17.80
N ILE A 26 -12.97 -0.80 -17.18
CA ILE A 26 -14.30 -0.18 -17.31
C ILE A 26 -14.50 0.41 -18.72
N THR A 27 -13.43 0.93 -19.33
CA THR A 27 -13.50 1.62 -20.64
C THR A 27 -13.51 0.64 -21.80
N LEU A 28 -12.65 -0.38 -21.77
CA LEU A 28 -12.63 -1.48 -22.74
C LEU A 28 -12.80 -2.80 -22.01
N PRO A 29 -14.03 -3.19 -21.67
CA PRO A 29 -14.27 -4.43 -20.95
C PRO A 29 -13.87 -5.63 -21.82
N SER A 30 -13.11 -6.53 -21.21
CA SER A 30 -12.76 -7.81 -21.79
C SER A 30 -14.00 -8.64 -22.13
N THR A 31 -14.07 -9.23 -23.31
CA THR A 31 -15.20 -10.08 -23.74
C THR A 31 -15.29 -11.39 -22.95
N ASP A 32 -14.19 -11.81 -22.32
CA ASP A 32 -14.12 -12.96 -21.42
C ASP A 32 -14.27 -12.49 -19.96
N GLY A 33 -15.38 -12.90 -19.33
CA GLY A 33 -15.71 -12.55 -17.95
C GLY A 33 -14.69 -13.03 -16.92
N PHE A 34 -13.96 -14.12 -17.18
CA PHE A 34 -12.91 -14.60 -16.28
C PHE A 34 -11.68 -13.68 -16.30
N ILE A 35 -11.30 -13.22 -17.50
CA ILE A 35 -10.19 -12.28 -17.68
C ILE A 35 -10.53 -10.91 -17.06
N PHE A 36 -11.76 -10.44 -17.26
CA PHE A 36 -12.26 -9.22 -16.63
C PHE A 36 -12.17 -9.31 -15.11
N ALA A 37 -12.71 -10.37 -14.49
CA ALA A 37 -12.69 -10.54 -13.04
C ALA A 37 -11.27 -10.58 -12.47
N ARG A 38 -10.33 -11.26 -13.15
CA ARG A 38 -8.91 -11.27 -12.77
C ARG A 38 -8.29 -9.88 -12.83
N ASN A 39 -8.53 -9.12 -13.90
CA ASN A 39 -7.94 -7.80 -14.06
C ASN A 39 -8.50 -6.80 -13.03
N VAL A 40 -9.80 -6.87 -12.74
CA VAL A 40 -10.42 -6.11 -11.65
C VAL A 40 -9.84 -6.51 -10.29
N ALA A 41 -9.65 -7.80 -10.02
CA ALA A 41 -9.04 -8.26 -8.77
C ALA A 41 -7.59 -7.76 -8.64
N LEU A 42 -6.78 -7.82 -9.70
CA LEU A 42 -5.41 -7.32 -9.71
C LEU A 42 -5.36 -5.80 -9.46
N SER A 43 -6.25 -5.04 -10.10
CA SER A 43 -6.42 -3.62 -9.84
C SER A 43 -6.77 -3.34 -8.36
N ALA A 44 -7.74 -4.07 -7.81
CA ALA A 44 -8.17 -3.91 -6.42
C ALA A 44 -7.03 -4.21 -5.44
N ILE A 45 -6.25 -5.27 -5.69
CA ILE A 45 -5.07 -5.61 -4.89
C ILE A 45 -4.02 -4.50 -4.98
N ALA A 46 -3.74 -3.97 -6.17
CA ALA A 46 -2.77 -2.89 -6.34
C ALA A 46 -3.17 -1.61 -5.59
N ILE A 47 -4.45 -1.26 -5.59
CA ILE A 47 -4.99 -0.15 -4.80
C ILE A 47 -4.85 -0.45 -3.31
N ALA A 48 -5.25 -1.64 -2.86
CA ALA A 48 -5.17 -2.05 -1.46
C ALA A 48 -3.73 -1.98 -0.94
N VAL A 49 -2.75 -2.50 -1.69
CA VAL A 49 -1.32 -2.42 -1.34
C VAL A 49 -0.84 -0.96 -1.29
N GLY A 50 -1.25 -0.14 -2.27
CA GLY A 50 -0.93 1.28 -2.31
C GLY A 50 -1.42 2.07 -1.10
N VAL A 51 -2.56 1.68 -0.52
CA VAL A 51 -3.11 2.29 0.71
C VAL A 51 -2.50 1.67 1.97
N VAL A 52 -2.39 0.34 2.02
CA VAL A 52 -2.04 -0.40 3.24
C VAL A 52 -0.56 -0.23 3.60
N ALA A 53 0.36 -0.19 2.63
CA ALA A 53 1.79 -0.03 2.88
C ALA A 53 2.17 1.23 3.72
N PRO A 54 1.67 2.45 3.42
CA PRO A 54 1.98 3.63 4.22
C PRO A 54 1.28 3.60 5.57
N LEU A 55 0.10 2.97 5.67
CA LEU A 55 -0.58 2.78 6.96
C LEU A 55 0.25 1.90 7.90
N LEU A 56 0.75 0.75 7.44
CA LEU A 56 1.62 -0.10 8.26
C LEU A 56 2.93 0.61 8.60
N SER A 57 3.55 1.29 7.62
CA SER A 57 4.78 2.04 7.86
C SER A 57 4.64 3.07 8.98
N ARG A 58 3.50 3.78 9.04
CA ARG A 58 3.19 4.72 10.13
C ARG A 58 2.96 4.01 11.47
N LYS A 59 2.24 2.88 11.48
CA LYS A 59 1.90 2.14 12.72
C LYS A 59 3.11 1.53 13.41
N PHE A 60 4.06 0.99 12.64
CA PHE A 60 5.21 0.28 13.18
C PHE A 60 6.48 1.14 13.29
N SER A 61 6.45 2.39 12.81
CA SER A 61 7.54 3.35 13.03
C SER A 61 7.40 4.14 14.34
N GLN A 62 6.42 3.82 15.20
CA GLN A 62 6.33 4.46 16.51
C GLN A 62 7.55 4.05 17.35
N PRO A 63 8.30 5.00 17.92
CA PRO A 63 9.41 4.68 18.82
C PRO A 63 8.87 3.85 19.98
N VAL A 64 9.49 2.71 20.26
CA VAL A 64 9.36 2.07 21.57
C VAL A 64 9.81 3.12 22.59
N ASP A 65 8.87 3.56 23.41
CA ASP A 65 9.12 4.50 24.49
C ASP A 65 9.90 3.76 25.60
N ASN A 66 11.20 4.05 25.70
CA ASN A 66 12.11 3.50 26.72
C ASN A 66 12.09 4.29 28.04
N SER A 67 11.05 5.11 28.28
CA SER A 67 10.92 5.96 29.47
C SER A 67 10.83 5.21 30.81
N SER A 68 10.74 3.87 30.82
CA SER A 68 10.63 3.05 32.03
C SER A 68 11.92 2.32 32.47
N GLN A 69 13.07 2.54 31.81
CA GLN A 69 14.33 1.81 32.11
C GLN A 69 15.39 2.61 32.90
N GLY A 70 15.00 3.71 33.55
CA GLY A 70 15.95 4.67 34.12
C GLY A 70 15.77 5.04 35.60
N GLN A 71 15.18 4.20 36.45
CA GLN A 71 15.06 4.54 37.87
C GLN A 71 15.69 3.46 38.76
N ILE A 72 17.00 3.62 39.00
CA ILE A 72 17.73 2.95 40.08
C ILE A 72 17.53 3.82 41.33
N PRO A 73 16.81 3.36 42.37
CA PRO A 73 16.72 4.08 43.64
C PRO A 73 18.03 3.93 44.43
N PRO A 74 18.36 4.94 45.28
CA PRO A 74 19.61 5.00 46.06
C PRO A 74 19.72 3.93 47.15
#